data_AF-A0AA35LKX2-F1
#
_entry.id   AF-A0AA35LKX2-F1
#
_cell.length_a   1.000
_cell.length_b   1.000
_cell.length_c   1.000
_cell.angle_alpha   90.00
_cell.angle_beta   90.00
_cell.angle_gamma   90.00
#
_symmetry.space_group_name_H-M   'P 1'
#
loop_
_entity.id
_entity.type
_entity.pdbx_description
1 polymer ?
#
loop_
_entity_poly.entity_id
_entity_poly.type
_entity_poly.pdbx_seq_one_letter_code
_entity_poly.pdbx_strand_id
1 'polypeptide(L)'
;MKVKLKNVFVIYFLVSVIGLMYALLQLGQPCDCTQHLKSASDLIHAKEKKLSQLQNELKRLQGREKVPEPAEQALPVIYAVTPTYARLVQKAELVRLSQTLLHVKNLHWIVVEDAPAKTQLVSELLAQSHLHFTHLHTETPKEHKRKESDPNWLKPRGVEQRNLALQWLRENHELGKKAVVYFADDDNTYSLRLFDEVSAGRKGCNRLGGGWDCGSPRFQNVPYSSSSSEKQNLLF
;
A
#
# COMPACT_ATOMS: atom_id res chain seq x y z
N MET A 1 -31.37 73.33 -64.02
CA MET A 1 -29.89 73.13 -63.97
C MET A 1 -29.57 71.74 -64.50
N LYS A 2 -28.80 71.63 -65.61
CA LYS A 2 -28.38 70.34 -66.17
C LYS A 2 -27.19 69.81 -65.35
N VAL A 3 -27.46 68.97 -64.36
CA VAL A 3 -26.38 68.31 -63.60
C VAL A 3 -25.70 67.32 -64.54
N LYS A 4 -24.42 67.55 -64.88
CA LYS A 4 -23.66 66.66 -65.77
C LYS A 4 -23.58 65.28 -65.10
N LEU A 5 -23.84 64.20 -65.85
CA LEU A 5 -23.89 62.82 -65.34
C LEU A 5 -22.62 62.44 -64.53
N LYS A 6 -21.46 62.99 -64.91
CA LYS A 6 -20.19 62.85 -64.19
C LYS A 6 -20.26 63.39 -62.75
N ASN A 7 -20.98 64.48 -62.49
CA ASN A 7 -21.14 65.05 -61.15
C ASN A 7 -22.04 64.17 -60.27
N VAL A 8 -23.05 63.53 -60.87
CA VAL A 8 -23.91 62.57 -60.15
C VAL A 8 -23.09 61.36 -59.71
N PHE A 9 -22.25 60.84 -60.60
CA PHE A 9 -21.37 59.71 -60.29
C PHE A 9 -20.37 60.03 -59.16
N VAL A 10 -19.79 61.23 -59.18
CA VAL A 10 -18.88 61.72 -58.13
C VAL A 10 -19.60 61.83 -56.78
N ILE A 11 -20.85 62.31 -56.76
CA ILE A 11 -21.65 62.39 -55.53
C ILE A 11 -21.94 60.99 -54.97
N TYR A 12 -22.35 60.04 -55.80
CA TYR A 12 -22.58 58.65 -55.34
C TYR A 12 -21.31 57.99 -54.84
N PHE A 13 -20.18 58.21 -55.51
CA PHE A 13 -18.89 57.69 -55.07
C PHE A 13 -18.49 58.25 -53.70
N LEU A 14 -18.64 59.56 -53.49
CA LEU A 14 -18.34 60.21 -52.21
C LEU A 14 -19.26 59.69 -51.09
N VAL A 15 -20.56 59.58 -51.33
CA VAL A 15 -21.52 59.05 -50.34
C VAL A 15 -21.22 57.59 -50.02
N SER A 16 -20.85 56.78 -51.02
CA SER A 16 -20.49 55.37 -50.83
C SER A 16 -19.19 55.22 -50.03
N VAL A 17 -18.16 56.03 -50.30
CA VAL A 17 -16.91 56.01 -49.53
C VAL A 17 -17.12 56.50 -48.10
N ILE A 18 -17.93 57.54 -47.90
CA ILE A 18 -18.28 58.01 -46.55
C ILE A 18 -19.08 56.94 -45.81
N GLY A 19 -20.04 56.28 -46.48
CA GLY A 19 -20.81 55.18 -45.90
C GLY A 19 -19.95 53.97 -45.55
N LEU A 20 -18.99 53.61 -46.41
CA LEU A 20 -18.03 52.54 -46.14
C LEU A 20 -17.11 52.90 -44.97
N MET A 21 -16.61 54.13 -44.92
CA MET A 21 -15.81 54.62 -43.79
C MET A 21 -16.61 54.61 -42.48
N TYR A 22 -17.89 54.97 -42.52
CA TYR A 22 -18.77 54.93 -41.35
C TYR A 22 -19.03 53.49 -40.88
N ALA A 23 -19.21 52.55 -41.81
CA ALA A 23 -19.35 51.13 -41.51
C ALA A 23 -18.05 50.54 -40.93
N LEU A 24 -16.88 50.89 -41.48
CA LEU A 24 -15.58 50.48 -40.97
C LEU A 24 -15.28 51.07 -39.59
N LEU A 25 -15.71 52.31 -39.32
CA LEU A 25 -15.62 52.93 -37.99
C LEU A 25 -16.52 52.23 -36.95
N GLN A 26 -17.66 51.68 -37.35
CA GLN A 26 -18.54 50.89 -36.46
C GLN A 26 -18.03 49.47 -36.20
N LEU A 27 -17.32 48.86 -37.15
CA LEU A 27 -16.67 47.55 -36.96
C LEU A 27 -15.49 47.59 -35.96
N GLY A 28 -15.02 48.79 -35.60
CA GLY A 28 -13.90 49.02 -34.68
C GLY A 28 -14.27 49.38 -33.25
N GLN A 29 -15.54 49.24 -32.81
CA GLN A 29 -15.85 49.46 -31.39
C GLN A 29 -15.18 48.38 -30.53
N PRO A 30 -14.24 48.73 -29.63
CA PRO A 30 -13.66 47.75 -28.72
C PRO A 30 -14.75 47.29 -27.78
N CYS A 31 -15.12 46.01 -27.84
CA CYS A 31 -15.89 45.40 -26.78
C CYS A 31 -15.07 45.55 -25.50
N ASP A 32 -15.57 46.29 -24.51
CA ASP A 32 -14.89 46.50 -23.22
C ASP A 32 -15.00 45.22 -22.35
N CYS A 33 -14.43 44.13 -22.84
CA CYS A 33 -14.28 42.88 -22.10
C CYS A 33 -13.23 43.00 -20.98
N THR A 34 -12.52 44.14 -20.92
CA THR A 34 -11.52 44.47 -19.91
C THR A 34 -12.09 44.45 -18.50
N GLN A 35 -13.32 44.94 -18.29
CA GLN A 35 -13.98 44.89 -16.99
C GLN A 35 -14.32 43.45 -16.56
N HIS A 36 -14.71 42.60 -17.50
CA HIS A 36 -15.07 41.21 -17.20
C HIS A 36 -13.82 40.35 -16.91
N LEU A 37 -12.70 40.62 -17.59
CA LEU A 37 -11.41 40.00 -17.30
C LEU A 37 -10.80 40.50 -15.98
N LYS A 38 -10.91 41.80 -15.67
CA LYS A 38 -10.48 42.36 -14.38
C LYS A 38 -11.27 41.78 -13.21
N SER A 39 -12.61 41.75 -13.31
CA SER A 39 -13.45 41.16 -12.27
C SER A 39 -13.22 39.66 -12.08
N ALA A 40 -12.95 38.90 -13.15
CA ALA A 40 -12.56 37.50 -13.04
C ALA A 40 -11.18 37.33 -12.37
N SER A 41 -10.20 38.18 -12.73
CA SER A 41 -8.86 38.19 -12.10
C SER A 41 -8.94 38.55 -10.60
N ASP A 42 -9.75 39.54 -10.25
CA ASP A 42 -9.97 39.97 -8.86
C ASP A 42 -10.66 38.86 -8.05
N LEU A 43 -11.60 38.13 -8.65
CA LEU A 43 -12.26 36.97 -8.04
C LEU A 43 -11.28 35.81 -7.81
N ILE A 44 -10.37 35.55 -8.78
CA ILE A 44 -9.33 34.53 -8.64
C ILE A 44 -8.40 34.89 -7.49
N HIS A 45 -7.91 36.12 -7.42
CA HIS A 45 -7.06 36.57 -6.30
C HIS A 45 -7.79 36.53 -4.95
N ALA A 46 -9.07 36.89 -4.91
CA ALA A 46 -9.87 36.77 -3.69
C ALA A 46 -10.01 35.30 -3.24
N LYS A 47 -10.18 34.36 -4.19
CA LYS A 47 -10.22 32.92 -3.90
C LYS A 47 -8.87 32.37 -3.46
N GLU A 48 -7.77 32.75 -4.11
CA GLU A 48 -6.41 32.36 -3.73
C GLU A 48 -6.09 32.82 -2.30
N LYS A 49 -6.43 34.07 -1.97
CA LYS A 49 -6.27 34.61 -0.62
C LYS A 49 -7.09 33.85 0.42
N LYS A 50 -8.31 33.43 0.07
CA LYS A 50 -9.16 32.64 0.97
C LYS A 50 -8.65 31.21 1.13
N LEU A 51 -8.12 30.61 0.05
CA LEU A 51 -7.48 29.30 0.09
C LEU A 51 -6.23 29.32 0.97
N SER A 52 -5.38 30.34 0.85
CA SER A 52 -4.18 30.48 1.69
C SER A 52 -4.54 30.73 3.16
N GLN A 53 -5.63 31.45 3.44
CA GLN A 53 -6.16 31.61 4.80
C GLN A 53 -6.65 30.28 5.37
N LEU A 54 -7.47 29.53 4.62
CA LEU A 54 -7.95 28.20 5.05
C LEU A 54 -6.82 27.20 5.23
N GLN A 55 -5.80 27.22 4.37
CA GLN A 55 -4.61 26.38 4.52
C GLN A 55 -3.82 26.71 5.78
N ASN A 56 -3.65 28.00 6.10
CA ASN A 56 -3.00 28.43 7.34
C ASN A 56 -3.84 28.10 8.57
N GLU A 57 -5.16 28.18 8.47
CA GLU A 57 -6.08 27.79 9.54
C GLU A 57 -6.04 26.27 9.77
N LEU A 58 -6.08 25.46 8.71
CA LEU A 58 -5.83 24.02 8.77
C LEU A 58 -4.49 23.70 9.41
N LYS A 59 -3.40 24.37 8.99
CA LYS A 59 -2.06 24.16 9.55
C LYS A 59 -1.99 24.56 11.03
N ARG A 60 -2.73 25.60 11.44
CA ARG A 60 -2.86 26.02 12.84
C ARG A 60 -3.66 25.02 13.67
N LEU A 61 -4.77 24.52 13.15
CA LEU A 61 -5.59 23.50 13.80
C LEU A 61 -4.80 22.18 13.92
N GLN A 62 -4.13 21.73 12.87
CA GLN A 62 -3.23 20.57 12.87
C GLN A 62 -2.02 20.77 13.80
N GLY A 63 -1.47 21.99 13.87
CA GLY A 63 -0.38 22.32 14.80
C GLY A 63 -0.84 22.37 16.27
N ARG A 64 -2.13 22.61 16.52
CA ARG A 64 -2.75 22.65 17.85
C ARG A 64 -3.31 21.28 18.27
N GLU A 65 -3.54 20.39 17.29
CA GLU A 65 -3.91 18.99 17.45
C GLU A 65 -2.69 18.06 17.53
N LYS A 66 -1.46 18.58 17.41
CA LYS A 66 -0.29 17.95 18.03
C LYS A 66 -0.38 18.08 19.55
N VAL A 67 -1.41 17.46 20.12
CA VAL A 67 -1.26 16.74 21.38
C VAL A 67 0.02 15.91 21.20
N PRO A 68 0.99 15.93 22.12
CA PRO A 68 2.03 14.92 22.10
C PRO A 68 1.29 13.58 22.18
N GLU A 69 1.11 12.95 21.01
CA GLU A 69 0.81 11.53 20.87
C GLU A 69 1.63 10.85 21.97
N PRO A 70 1.00 10.22 22.97
CA PRO A 70 1.74 9.59 24.06
C PRO A 70 2.61 8.54 23.40
N ALA A 71 3.88 8.89 23.17
CA ALA A 71 4.83 8.24 22.26
C ALA A 71 4.20 7.02 21.61
N GLU A 72 3.49 7.20 20.49
CA GLU A 72 2.75 6.13 19.79
C GLU A 72 3.68 4.92 19.85
N GLN A 73 3.35 3.95 20.72
CA GLN A 73 4.30 2.89 21.03
C GLN A 73 4.46 2.17 19.71
N ALA A 74 5.59 2.40 19.03
CA ALA A 74 5.77 2.00 17.65
C ALA A 74 5.28 0.56 17.53
N LEU A 75 4.17 0.37 16.81
CA LEU A 75 3.48 -0.91 16.78
C LEU A 75 4.53 -1.96 16.40
N PRO A 76 4.64 -3.07 17.13
CA PRO A 76 5.64 -4.08 16.81
C PRO A 76 5.44 -4.58 15.38
N VAL A 77 6.53 -4.88 14.68
CA VAL A 77 6.43 -5.48 13.34
C VAL A 77 5.89 -6.90 13.48
N ILE A 78 4.88 -7.26 12.69
CA ILE A 78 4.38 -8.63 12.62
C ILE A 78 5.08 -9.34 11.47
N TYR A 79 5.92 -10.33 11.78
CA TYR A 79 6.48 -11.24 10.79
C TYR A 79 5.55 -12.43 10.60
N ALA A 80 4.73 -12.40 9.55
CA ALA A 80 3.86 -13.51 9.19
C ALA A 80 4.66 -14.54 8.36
N VAL A 81 4.90 -15.71 8.92
CA VAL A 81 5.65 -16.80 8.27
C VAL A 81 4.69 -17.79 7.64
N THR A 82 4.70 -17.88 6.31
CA THR A 82 3.82 -18.76 5.53
C THR A 82 4.63 -19.79 4.75
N PRO A 83 4.68 -21.05 5.21
CA PRO A 83 5.17 -22.14 4.37
C PRO A 83 4.15 -22.44 3.26
N THR A 84 4.59 -22.60 2.02
CA THR A 84 3.72 -22.96 0.90
C THR A 84 4.41 -23.97 -0.02
N TYR A 85 3.64 -24.71 -0.81
CA TYR A 85 4.17 -25.69 -1.77
C TYR A 85 3.29 -25.76 -3.01
N ALA A 86 3.86 -26.24 -4.12
CA ALA A 86 3.15 -26.35 -5.39
C ALA A 86 1.97 -27.34 -5.30
N ARG A 87 0.75 -26.80 -5.46
CA ARG A 87 -0.51 -27.56 -5.57
C ARG A 87 -1.53 -26.78 -6.40
N LEU A 88 -2.57 -27.45 -6.89
CA LEU A 88 -3.60 -26.86 -7.76
C LEU A 88 -4.22 -25.58 -7.17
N VAL A 89 -4.46 -25.56 -5.86
CA VAL A 89 -5.11 -24.44 -5.16
C VAL A 89 -4.12 -23.38 -4.63
N GLN A 90 -2.80 -23.59 -4.78
CA GLN A 90 -1.77 -22.75 -4.14
C GLN A 90 -1.96 -21.26 -4.45
N LYS A 91 -2.17 -20.93 -5.73
CA LYS A 91 -2.36 -19.53 -6.16
C LYS A 91 -3.60 -18.91 -5.50
N ALA A 92 -4.70 -19.65 -5.42
CA ALA A 92 -5.94 -19.14 -4.82
C ALA A 92 -5.77 -18.89 -3.32
N GLU A 93 -5.10 -19.78 -2.59
CA GLU A 93 -4.81 -19.61 -1.17
C GLU A 93 -3.92 -18.40 -0.90
N LEU A 94 -2.83 -18.26 -1.66
CA LEU A 94 -1.92 -17.12 -1.50
C LEU A 94 -2.58 -15.79 -1.87
N VAL A 95 -3.46 -15.75 -2.89
CA VAL A 95 -4.23 -14.54 -3.22
C VAL A 95 -5.19 -14.19 -2.09
N ARG A 96 -5.96 -15.16 -1.57
CA ARG A 96 -6.89 -14.91 -0.46
C ARG A 96 -6.15 -14.39 0.76
N LEU A 97 -5.04 -15.03 1.12
CA LEU A 97 -4.20 -14.63 2.24
C LEU A 97 -3.60 -13.23 2.02
N SER A 98 -3.02 -12.94 0.85
CA SER A 98 -2.41 -11.64 0.58
C SER A 98 -3.43 -10.49 0.69
N GLN A 99 -4.67 -10.71 0.21
CA GLN A 99 -5.75 -9.73 0.33
C GLN A 99 -6.14 -9.49 1.79
N THR A 100 -6.13 -10.50 2.65
CA THR A 100 -6.34 -10.32 4.09
C THR A 100 -5.18 -9.54 4.73
N LEU A 101 -3.94 -9.94 4.45
CA LEU A 101 -2.75 -9.33 5.05
C LEU A 101 -2.56 -7.87 4.65
N LEU A 102 -3.07 -7.44 3.49
CA LEU A 102 -3.02 -6.05 3.04
C LEU A 102 -3.68 -5.06 4.01
N HIS A 103 -4.63 -5.54 4.81
CA HIS A 103 -5.35 -4.72 5.78
C HIS A 103 -4.65 -4.67 7.16
N VAL A 104 -3.55 -5.39 7.34
CA VAL A 104 -2.82 -5.47 8.61
C VAL A 104 -1.71 -4.42 8.65
N LYS A 105 -1.70 -3.61 9.71
CA LYS A 105 -0.69 -2.56 9.91
C LYS A 105 0.65 -3.16 10.33
N ASN A 106 1.75 -2.58 9.83
CA ASN A 106 3.14 -2.92 10.17
C ASN A 106 3.45 -4.42 10.06
N LEU A 107 3.03 -5.04 8.95
CA LEU A 107 3.25 -6.46 8.68
C LEU A 107 4.34 -6.67 7.63
N HIS A 108 5.17 -7.68 7.87
CA HIS A 108 6.18 -8.18 6.94
C HIS A 108 5.90 -9.66 6.66
N TRP A 109 5.64 -10.00 5.41
CA TRP A 109 5.24 -11.34 5.01
C TRP A 109 6.44 -12.17 4.55
N ILE A 110 6.76 -13.24 5.28
CA ILE A 110 7.83 -14.18 4.92
C ILE A 110 7.19 -15.41 4.29
N VAL A 111 7.33 -15.54 2.98
CA VAL A 111 6.85 -16.71 2.24
C VAL A 111 8.01 -17.64 1.96
N VAL A 112 7.86 -18.89 2.39
CA VAL A 112 8.88 -19.93 2.23
C VAL A 112 8.32 -21.08 1.42
N GLU A 113 8.82 -21.23 0.19
CA GLU A 113 8.39 -22.31 -0.70
C GLU A 113 9.09 -23.63 -0.38
N ASP A 114 8.33 -24.73 -0.32
CA ASP A 114 8.83 -26.10 -0.42
C ASP A 114 9.15 -26.42 -1.88
N ALA A 115 10.26 -25.86 -2.35
CA ALA A 115 10.75 -25.99 -3.71
C ALA A 115 12.28 -25.86 -3.76
N PRO A 116 12.95 -26.50 -4.74
CA PRO A 116 14.40 -26.38 -4.91
C PRO A 116 14.84 -24.96 -5.31
N ALA A 117 13.91 -24.16 -5.85
CA ALA A 117 14.12 -22.77 -6.22
C ALA A 117 12.81 -21.99 -6.06
N LYS A 118 12.92 -20.66 -6.02
CA LYS A 118 11.76 -19.74 -6.05
C LYS A 118 10.99 -19.92 -7.34
N THR A 119 9.67 -20.13 -7.25
CA THR A 119 8.83 -20.30 -8.43
C THR A 119 8.38 -18.96 -8.99
N GLN A 120 8.26 -18.88 -10.32
CA GLN A 120 7.79 -17.68 -11.00
C GLN A 120 6.38 -17.27 -10.53
N LEU A 121 5.51 -18.26 -10.29
CA LEU A 121 4.14 -18.04 -9.82
C LEU A 121 4.10 -17.25 -8.51
N VAL A 122 4.89 -17.68 -7.51
CA VAL A 122 4.91 -17.03 -6.20
C VAL A 122 5.65 -15.69 -6.27
N SER A 123 6.75 -15.61 -7.02
CA SER A 123 7.47 -14.34 -7.20
C SER A 123 6.59 -13.25 -7.83
N GLU A 124 5.80 -13.58 -8.86
CA GLU A 124 4.88 -12.63 -9.50
C GLU A 124 3.74 -12.23 -8.56
N LEU A 125 3.15 -13.18 -7.84
CA LEU A 125 2.08 -12.90 -6.88
C LEU A 125 2.56 -11.96 -5.77
N LEU A 126 3.75 -12.21 -5.21
CA LEU A 126 4.33 -11.37 -4.18
C LEU A 126 4.64 -9.96 -4.69
N ALA A 127 5.20 -9.84 -5.88
CA ALA A 127 5.45 -8.55 -6.52
C ALA A 127 4.16 -7.73 -6.74
N GLN A 128 3.05 -8.40 -7.04
CA GLN A 128 1.72 -7.77 -7.23
C GLN A 128 0.96 -7.54 -5.92
N SER A 129 1.39 -8.12 -4.80
CA SER A 129 0.65 -8.06 -3.54
C SER A 129 0.71 -6.71 -2.83
N HIS A 130 1.68 -5.85 -3.19
CA HIS A 130 1.99 -4.58 -2.52
C HIS A 130 2.33 -4.69 -1.03
N LEU A 131 2.54 -5.91 -0.51
CA LEU A 131 2.98 -6.15 0.85
C LEU A 131 4.50 -5.98 0.97
N HIS A 132 4.99 -5.67 2.16
CA HIS A 132 6.40 -5.89 2.48
C HIS A 132 6.61 -7.39 2.63
N PHE A 133 7.53 -7.97 1.86
CA PHE A 133 7.73 -9.41 1.87
C PHE A 133 9.20 -9.83 1.77
N THR A 134 9.46 -11.06 2.22
CA THR A 134 10.68 -11.81 1.94
C THR A 134 10.30 -13.14 1.31
N HIS A 135 10.83 -13.41 0.12
CA HIS A 135 10.62 -14.67 -0.58
C HIS A 135 11.82 -15.59 -0.38
N LEU A 136 11.62 -16.70 0.32
CA LEU A 136 12.60 -17.75 0.60
C LEU A 136 12.14 -19.08 -0.01
N HIS A 137 13.05 -20.06 -0.07
CA HIS A 137 12.72 -21.42 -0.49
C HIS A 137 13.63 -22.42 0.24
N THR A 138 13.09 -23.60 0.53
CA THR A 138 13.87 -24.77 0.95
C THR A 138 13.09 -26.02 0.61
N GLU A 139 13.73 -26.96 -0.07
CA GLU A 139 13.09 -28.22 -0.41
C GLU A 139 13.09 -29.15 0.80
N THR A 140 11.91 -29.63 1.19
CA THR A 140 11.81 -30.70 2.17
C THR A 140 12.46 -31.97 1.60
N PRO A 141 13.39 -32.63 2.31
CA PRO A 141 13.98 -33.88 1.83
C PRO A 141 12.92 -34.91 1.45
N LYS A 142 13.12 -35.64 0.34
CA LYS A 142 12.12 -36.61 -0.20
C LYS A 142 11.71 -37.68 0.83
N GLU A 143 12.61 -38.01 1.76
CA GLU A 143 12.37 -38.94 2.86
C GLU A 143 11.35 -38.41 3.87
N HIS A 144 11.28 -37.08 4.04
CA HIS A 144 10.37 -36.39 4.93
C HIS A 144 9.10 -35.89 4.22
N LYS A 145 9.07 -35.90 2.88
CA LYS A 145 7.84 -35.65 2.12
C LYS A 145 6.81 -36.74 2.42
N ARG A 146 5.56 -36.32 2.60
CA ARG A 146 4.41 -37.23 2.70
C ARG A 146 4.10 -37.81 1.33
N LYS A 147 3.81 -39.10 1.30
CA LYS A 147 3.14 -39.71 0.15
C LYS A 147 1.64 -39.41 0.24
N GLU A 148 0.96 -39.43 -0.91
CA GLU A 148 -0.48 -39.17 -0.99
C GLU A 148 -1.32 -40.20 -0.19
N SER A 149 -0.76 -41.39 0.03
CA SER A 149 -1.33 -42.45 0.86
C SER A 149 -1.07 -42.30 2.37
N ASP A 150 -0.19 -41.38 2.79
CA ASP A 150 0.19 -41.24 4.20
C ASP A 150 -0.89 -40.47 4.97
N PRO A 151 -1.25 -40.90 6.19
CA PRO A 151 -2.21 -40.17 7.01
C PRO A 151 -1.72 -38.77 7.38
N ASN A 152 -2.68 -37.84 7.53
CA ASN A 152 -2.42 -36.42 7.73
C ASN A 152 -1.75 -36.03 9.06
N TRP A 153 -1.44 -36.99 9.94
CA TRP A 153 -0.70 -36.78 11.18
C TRP A 153 0.72 -37.38 11.18
N LEU A 154 1.09 -38.16 10.15
CA LEU A 154 2.30 -39.00 10.21
C LEU A 154 3.62 -38.21 10.14
N LYS A 155 3.68 -37.17 9.31
CA LYS A 155 4.89 -36.33 9.12
C LYS A 155 4.56 -34.84 9.16
N PRO A 156 5.09 -34.02 10.09
CA PRO A 156 4.73 -32.60 10.14
C PRO A 156 5.13 -31.88 8.84
N ARG A 157 4.22 -31.08 8.27
CA ARG A 157 4.46 -30.29 7.05
C ARG A 157 5.09 -28.96 7.42
N GLY A 158 5.98 -28.43 6.58
CA GLY A 158 6.44 -27.04 6.70
C GLY A 158 7.55 -26.81 7.74
N VAL A 159 8.17 -27.84 8.32
CA VAL A 159 9.14 -27.69 9.42
C VAL A 159 10.40 -26.96 8.95
N GLU A 160 11.03 -27.45 7.88
CA GLU A 160 12.24 -26.83 7.31
C GLU A 160 11.98 -25.40 6.88
N GLN A 161 10.80 -25.14 6.33
CA GLN A 161 10.38 -23.83 5.85
C GLN A 161 10.25 -22.83 7.03
N ARG A 162 9.61 -23.25 8.13
CA ARG A 162 9.51 -22.44 9.35
C ARG A 162 10.89 -22.19 9.97
N ASN A 163 11.77 -23.19 9.96
CA ASN A 163 13.13 -23.07 10.48
C ASN A 163 13.98 -22.09 9.68
N LEU A 164 13.89 -22.14 8.35
CA LEU A 164 14.57 -21.19 7.48
C LEU A 164 14.08 -19.76 7.73
N ALA A 165 12.78 -19.55 7.91
CA ALA A 165 12.24 -18.24 8.25
C ALA A 165 12.79 -17.72 9.59
N LEU A 166 12.87 -18.58 10.61
CA LEU A 166 13.46 -18.23 11.90
C LEU A 166 14.95 -17.92 11.79
N GLN A 167 15.70 -18.66 10.98
CA GLN A 167 17.10 -18.37 10.71
C GLN A 167 17.25 -17.00 10.05
N TRP A 168 16.49 -16.75 8.99
CA TRP A 168 16.50 -15.46 8.30
C TRP A 168 16.18 -14.30 9.27
N LEU A 169 15.19 -14.48 10.15
CA LEU A 169 14.85 -13.50 11.17
C LEU A 169 16.01 -13.22 12.13
N ARG A 170 16.73 -14.25 12.58
CA ARG A 170 17.90 -14.06 13.47
C ARG A 170 19.02 -13.27 12.81
N GLU A 171 19.16 -13.39 11.49
CA GLU A 171 20.22 -12.72 10.72
C GLU A 171 19.84 -11.30 10.28
N ASN A 172 18.55 -11.02 10.06
CA ASN A 172 18.07 -9.78 9.42
C ASN A 172 17.30 -8.85 10.37
N HIS A 173 16.90 -9.33 11.56
CA HIS A 173 16.17 -8.51 12.51
C HIS A 173 17.10 -7.60 13.31
N GLU A 174 16.76 -6.31 13.38
CA GLU A 174 17.51 -5.34 14.16
C GLU A 174 17.30 -5.54 15.66
N LEU A 175 18.41 -5.72 16.38
CA LEU A 175 18.42 -5.84 17.84
C LEU A 175 17.79 -4.58 18.47
N GLY A 176 16.78 -4.80 19.32
CA GLY A 176 16.09 -3.73 20.07
C GLY A 176 14.77 -3.25 19.47
N LYS A 177 14.40 -3.68 18.25
CA LYS A 177 13.05 -3.44 17.72
C LYS A 177 12.07 -4.49 18.27
N LYS A 178 10.89 -4.06 18.70
CA LYS A 178 9.83 -5.00 19.09
C LYS A 178 9.23 -5.64 17.83
N ALA A 179 9.17 -6.96 17.81
CA ALA A 179 8.54 -7.71 16.74
C ALA A 179 7.81 -8.94 17.28
N VAL A 180 6.82 -9.40 16.52
CA VAL A 180 6.07 -10.62 16.80
C VAL A 180 6.15 -11.53 15.59
N VAL A 181 6.47 -12.80 15.82
CA VAL A 181 6.48 -13.83 14.78
C VAL A 181 5.17 -14.60 14.87
N TYR A 182 4.46 -14.71 13.75
CA TYR A 182 3.22 -15.46 13.64
C TYR A 182 3.33 -16.49 12.52
N PHE A 183 3.12 -17.76 12.83
CA PHE A 183 3.13 -18.83 11.82
C PHE A 183 1.75 -18.95 11.19
N ALA A 184 1.63 -18.48 9.95
CA ALA A 184 0.38 -18.41 9.21
C ALA A 184 0.40 -19.35 8.01
N ASP A 185 -0.10 -20.58 8.18
CA ASP A 185 -0.28 -21.53 7.07
C ASP A 185 -1.25 -20.98 6.00
N ASP A 186 -1.02 -21.33 4.74
CA ASP A 186 -1.69 -20.73 3.58
C ASP A 186 -3.18 -21.07 3.44
N ASP A 187 -3.61 -22.24 3.94
CA ASP A 187 -4.99 -22.73 3.86
C ASP A 187 -5.90 -22.31 5.02
N ASN A 188 -5.36 -21.62 6.02
CA ASN A 188 -6.14 -21.11 7.16
C ASN A 188 -6.91 -19.83 6.82
N THR A 189 -7.94 -19.53 7.61
CA THR A 189 -8.71 -18.28 7.52
C THR A 189 -8.40 -17.37 8.71
N TYR A 190 -7.98 -16.15 8.42
CA TYR A 190 -7.54 -15.18 9.42
C TYR A 190 -8.53 -14.02 9.52
N SER A 191 -8.88 -13.63 10.75
CA SER A 191 -9.62 -12.40 11.01
C SER A 191 -8.64 -11.25 11.26
N LEU A 192 -8.99 -10.02 10.87
CA LEU A 192 -8.12 -8.86 11.09
C LEU A 192 -7.86 -8.61 12.59
N ARG A 193 -8.88 -8.87 13.42
CA ARG A 193 -8.82 -8.76 14.87
C ARG A 193 -7.71 -9.62 15.49
N LEU A 194 -7.39 -10.76 14.89
CA LEU A 194 -6.28 -11.62 15.35
C LEU A 194 -4.96 -10.83 15.37
N PHE A 195 -4.69 -10.07 14.31
CA PHE A 195 -3.44 -9.34 14.19
C PHE A 195 -3.37 -8.14 15.14
N ASP A 196 -4.52 -7.53 15.47
CA ASP A 196 -4.59 -6.51 16.53
C ASP A 196 -4.25 -7.11 17.90
N GLU A 197 -4.75 -8.32 18.20
CA GLU A 197 -4.48 -9.02 19.45
C GLU A 197 -3.01 -9.48 19.56
N VAL A 198 -2.46 -10.01 18.46
CA VAL A 198 -1.05 -10.41 18.35
C VAL A 198 -0.13 -9.18 18.50
N SER A 199 -0.45 -8.07 17.84
CA SER A 199 0.30 -6.82 17.96
C SER A 199 0.26 -6.24 19.37
N ALA A 200 -0.85 -6.41 20.09
CA ALA A 200 -0.99 -5.94 21.48
C ALA A 200 -0.21 -6.81 22.49
N GLY A 201 0.45 -7.88 22.05
CA GLY A 201 1.19 -8.79 22.92
C GLY A 201 0.31 -9.52 23.93
N ARG A 202 -1.00 -9.58 23.70
CA ARG A 202 -1.92 -10.31 24.58
C ARG A 202 -1.67 -11.80 24.38
N LYS A 203 -1.39 -12.51 25.47
CA LYS A 203 -1.35 -13.98 25.49
C LYS A 203 -2.78 -14.48 25.27
N GLY A 204 -3.17 -14.69 24.02
CA GLY A 204 -4.50 -15.13 23.63
C GLY A 204 -4.47 -16.60 23.25
N CYS A 205 -5.23 -17.43 23.97
CA CYS A 205 -5.58 -18.74 23.45
C CYS A 205 -6.84 -18.57 22.60
N ASN A 206 -6.70 -18.72 21.28
CA ASN A 206 -7.78 -18.41 20.34
C ASN A 206 -8.52 -19.68 19.94
N ARG A 207 -9.84 -19.61 19.96
CA ARG A 207 -10.70 -20.72 19.51
C ARG A 207 -10.66 -20.79 17.98
N LEU A 208 -10.05 -21.82 17.43
CA LEU A 208 -10.03 -22.12 16.01
C LEU A 208 -11.01 -23.25 15.73
N GLY A 209 -12.23 -22.97 15.22
CA GLY A 209 -13.17 -23.85 14.51
C GLY A 209 -13.48 -25.31 14.97
N GLY A 210 -12.80 -25.82 15.99
CA GLY A 210 -12.59 -27.24 16.28
C GLY A 210 -11.59 -27.49 17.44
N GLY A 211 -10.93 -26.46 17.98
CA GLY A 211 -10.05 -26.54 19.14
C GLY A 211 -9.59 -25.17 19.65
N TRP A 212 -8.71 -25.18 20.65
CA TRP A 212 -8.05 -24.00 21.19
C TRP A 212 -6.59 -23.98 20.71
N ASP A 213 -6.18 -22.94 19.99
CA ASP A 213 -4.76 -22.68 19.74
C ASP A 213 -4.23 -21.78 20.85
N CYS A 214 -3.60 -22.40 21.84
CA CYS A 214 -2.93 -21.73 22.94
C CYS A 214 -1.44 -21.51 22.61
N GLY A 215 -1.16 -20.80 21.52
CA GLY A 215 0.19 -20.30 21.23
C GLY A 215 0.42 -18.96 21.93
N SER A 216 1.31 -18.92 22.92
CA SER A 216 1.90 -17.63 23.31
C SER A 216 2.63 -17.05 22.09
N PRO A 217 2.52 -15.75 21.77
CA PRO A 217 3.59 -15.08 21.03
C PRO A 217 4.84 -15.33 21.87
N ARG A 218 5.70 -16.24 21.41
CA ARG A 218 6.91 -16.57 22.16
C ARG A 218 7.81 -15.34 21.99
N PHE A 219 7.72 -14.40 22.92
CA PHE A 219 8.75 -13.40 23.17
C PHE A 219 10.01 -14.16 23.60
N GLN A 220 10.67 -14.84 22.66
CA GLN A 220 12.06 -15.21 22.87
C GLN A 220 12.84 -13.92 22.73
N ASN A 221 13.09 -13.25 23.86
CA ASN A 221 14.36 -12.56 24.00
C ASN A 221 15.42 -13.61 23.66
N VAL A 222 15.99 -13.52 22.45
CA VAL A 222 17.01 -14.46 21.99
C VAL A 222 18.20 -14.29 22.93
N PRO A 223 18.48 -15.24 23.84
CA PRO A 223 19.59 -15.09 24.76
C PRO A 223 20.87 -15.31 23.97
N TYR A 224 21.83 -14.42 24.19
CA TYR A 224 23.19 -14.56 23.73
C TYR A 224 23.84 -15.78 24.43
N SER A 225 24.25 -16.82 23.68
CA SER A 225 25.21 -17.80 24.17
C SER A 225 26.58 -17.47 23.57
N SER A 226 27.36 -16.67 24.31
CA SER A 226 28.81 -16.73 24.19
C SER A 226 29.31 -18.09 24.67
N SER A 227 30.27 -18.63 23.94
CA SER A 227 31.13 -19.76 24.25
C SER A 227 30.74 -21.13 23.67
N SER A 228 31.76 -21.67 23.01
CA SER A 228 32.01 -23.04 22.57
C SER A 228 31.26 -24.14 23.32
N SER A 229 30.82 -25.12 22.51
CA SER A 229 30.36 -26.46 22.88
C SER A 229 29.10 -26.57 23.74
N GLU A 230 27.94 -26.48 23.11
CA GLU A 230 26.78 -27.27 23.54
C GLU A 230 25.84 -27.53 22.37
N LYS A 231 25.90 -28.76 21.84
CA LYS A 231 24.83 -29.32 21.01
C LYS A 231 23.63 -29.53 21.92
N GLN A 232 22.65 -28.65 21.88
CA GLN A 232 21.31 -28.95 22.37
C GLN A 232 20.35 -29.06 21.19
N ASN A 233 19.92 -30.30 20.96
CA ASN A 233 18.82 -30.66 20.08
C ASN A 233 17.59 -29.81 20.43
N LEU A 234 17.21 -28.90 19.54
CA LEU A 234 15.88 -28.34 19.53
C LEU A 234 14.95 -29.35 18.85
N LEU A 235 14.31 -30.18 19.67
CA LEU A 235 13.11 -30.92 19.29
C LEU A 235 11.96 -29.91 19.16
N PHE A 236 11.31 -29.92 18.00
CA PHE A 236 10.05 -29.25 17.72
C PHE A 236 8.86 -30.09 18.20
#